data_AF-A0A535IT22-F1
#
_entry.id   AF-A0A535IT22-F1
#
_cell.length_a   1.000
_cell.length_b   1.000
_cell.length_c   1.000
_cell.angle_alpha   90.00
_cell.angle_beta   90.00
_cell.angle_gamma   90.00
#
_symmetry.space_group_name_H-M   'P 1'
#
loop_
_entity.id
_entity.type
_entity.pdbx_description
1 polymer ?
#
loop_
_entity_poly.entity_id
_entity_poly.type
_entity_poly.pdbx_seq_one_letter_code
_entity_poly.pdbx_strand_id
1 'polypeptide(L)' 'MEHGAHSGLKVLAFDVFGTVVDWRGGVAAEMTAIAKERGLMVDPPAFADRWRSKYL' A
#
# COMPACT_ATOMS: atom_id res chain seq x y z
N MET A 1 34.06 -10.87 22.51
CA MET A 1 32.62 -10.64 22.74
C MET A 1 32.20 -9.57 21.74
N GLU A 2 31.59 -9.99 20.63
CA GLU A 2 31.05 -9.07 19.63
C GLU A 2 29.99 -8.19 20.30
N HIS A 3 30.20 -6.88 20.26
CA HIS A 3 29.13 -5.94 20.56
C HIS A 3 28.20 -5.98 19.35
N GLY A 4 27.09 -6.72 19.49
CA GLY A 4 26.07 -6.87 18.45
C GLY A 4 25.65 -5.51 17.89
N ALA A 5 25.40 -5.45 16.58
CA ALA A 5 25.39 -4.30 15.68
C ALA A 5 24.45 -3.10 16.01
N HIS A 6 23.94 -2.97 17.24
CA HIS A 6 22.86 -2.05 17.60
C HIS A 6 23.12 -1.20 18.85
N SER A 7 24.30 -1.26 19.47
CA SER A 7 24.66 -0.43 20.64
C SER A 7 24.81 1.05 20.24
N GLY A 8 23.69 1.73 19.97
CA GLY A 8 23.62 3.14 19.57
C GLY A 8 22.48 3.52 18.63
N LEU A 9 21.68 2.58 18.13
CA LEU A 9 20.56 2.89 17.23
C LEU A 9 19.41 3.55 18.00
N LYS A 10 19.05 4.79 17.62
CA LYS A 10 18.04 5.60 18.33
C LYS A 10 16.70 5.70 17.62
N VAL A 11 16.67 5.59 16.29
CA VAL A 11 15.46 5.75 15.48
C VAL A 11 15.49 4.78 14.31
N LEU A 12 14.32 4.20 14.03
CA LEU A 12 14.00 3.51 12.80
C LEU A 12 12.80 4.22 12.17
N ALA A 13 12.95 4.67 10.94
CA ALA A 13 11.87 5.27 10.16
C ALA A 13 11.61 4.39 8.94
N PHE A 14 10.34 4.23 8.59
CA PHE A 14 9.91 3.39 7.48
C PHE A 14 9.12 4.22 6.50
N ASP A 15 9.42 4.03 5.21
CA ASP A 15 8.45 4.31 4.17
C ASP A 15 7.16 3.51 4.44
N VAL A 16 6.00 4.02 4.02
CA VAL A 16 4.72 3.45 4.41
C VAL A 16 4.07 2.64 3.28
N PHE A 17 3.89 3.22 2.10
CA PHE A 17 3.14 2.58 1.02
C PHE A 17 3.98 1.55 0.28
N GLY A 18 3.65 0.27 0.46
CA GLY A 18 4.36 -0.86 -0.14
C GLY A 18 5.42 -1.43 0.78
N THR A 19 5.96 -0.60 1.68
CA THR A 19 6.91 -1.04 2.72
C THR A 19 6.20 -1.53 3.99
N VAL A 20 5.19 -0.79 4.49
CA VAL A 20 4.45 -1.14 5.72
C VAL A 20 3.04 -1.64 5.41
N VAL A 21 2.39 -1.09 4.38
CA VAL A 21 1.01 -1.45 4.02
C VAL A 21 0.87 -1.90 2.57
N ASP A 22 0.01 -2.90 2.34
CA ASP A 22 -0.48 -3.24 1.01
C ASP A 22 -1.53 -2.23 0.55
N TRP A 23 -1.06 -1.12 -0.01
CA TRP A 23 -1.93 -0.09 -0.57
C TRP A 23 -2.71 -0.62 -1.78
N ARG A 24 -2.11 -1.46 -2.62
CA ARG A 24 -2.72 -1.89 -3.88
C ARG A 24 -3.94 -2.77 -3.62
N GLY A 25 -3.81 -3.73 -2.71
CA GLY A 25 -4.91 -4.58 -2.26
C GLY A 25 -6.00 -3.79 -1.58
N GLY A 26 -5.65 -2.88 -0.65
CA GLY A 26 -6.63 -2.04 0.05
C GLY A 26 -7.48 -1.19 -0.89
N VAL A 27 -6.85 -0.52 -1.85
CA VAL A 27 -7.56 0.27 -2.87
C VAL A 27 -8.46 -0.59 -3.75
N ALA A 28 -7.97 -1.75 -4.21
CA ALA A 28 -8.76 -2.65 -5.04
C ALA A 28 -9.98 -3.20 -4.28
N ALA A 29 -9.85 -3.48 -2.98
CA ALA A 29 -10.95 -3.95 -2.13
C ALA A 29 -12.05 -2.87 -1.99
N GLU A 30 -11.67 -1.62 -1.71
CA GLU A 30 -12.62 -0.50 -1.62
C GLU A 30 -13.32 -0.24 -2.95
N MET A 31 -12.57 -0.26 -4.06
CA MET A 31 -13.16 -0.10 -5.40
C MET A 31 -14.12 -1.27 -5.73
N THR A 32 -13.84 -2.48 -5.25
CA THR A 32 -14.77 -3.63 -5.39
C THR A 32 -16.07 -3.37 -4.63
N ALA A 33 -16.00 -2.86 -3.40
CA ALA A 33 -17.17 -2.54 -2.59
C ALA A 33 -18.03 -1.45 -3.25
N ILE A 34 -17.41 -0.36 -3.69
CA ILE A 34 -18.07 0.74 -4.40
C ILE A 34 -18.70 0.26 -5.71
N ALA A 35 -17.99 -0.57 -6.48
CA ALA A 35 -18.51 -1.10 -7.73
C ALA A 35 -19.76 -1.94 -7.53
N LYS A 36 -19.77 -2.78 -6.49
CA LYS A 36 -20.93 -3.59 -6.10
C LYS A 36 -22.11 -2.72 -5.66
N GLU A 37 -21.87 -1.71 -4.82
CA GLU A 37 -22.92 -0.79 -4.34
C GLU A 37 -23.57 -0.01 -5.49
N ARG A 38 -22.77 0.39 -6.48
CA ARG A 38 -23.19 1.26 -7.58
C ARG A 38 -23.52 0.53 -8.88
N GLY A 39 -23.42 -0.80 -8.91
CA GLY A 39 -23.64 -1.60 -10.11
C GLY A 39 -22.66 -1.28 -11.25
N LEU A 40 -21.42 -0.90 -10.94
CA LEU A 40 -20.39 -0.56 -11.92
C LEU A 40 -19.62 -1.80 -12.36
N MET A 41 -19.36 -1.90 -13.67
CA MET A 41 -18.39 -2.85 -14.21
C MET A 41 -17.02 -2.18 -14.28
N VAL A 42 -16.15 -2.52 -13.35
CA VAL A 42 -14.77 -2.02 -13.27
C VAL A 42 -13.84 -3.18 -12.93
N ASP A 43 -12.58 -3.07 -13.35
CA ASP A 43 -11.47 -3.92 -12.91
C ASP A 43 -10.76 -3.20 -11.74
N PRO A 44 -11.00 -3.62 -10.47
CA PRO A 44 -10.46 -2.92 -9.31
C PRO A 44 -8.92 -2.94 -9.22
N PRO A 45 -8.21 -4.06 -9.51
CA PRO A 45 -6.76 -4.04 -9.65
C PRO A 45 -6.24 -3.03 -10.68
N ALA A 46 -6.82 -3.01 -11.89
CA ALA A 46 -6.39 -2.07 -12.94
C ALA A 46 -6.74 -0.61 -12.59
N PHE A 47 -7.80 -0.38 -11.81
CA PHE A 47 -8.11 0.93 -11.25
C PHE A 47 -7.03 1.38 -10.26
N ALA A 48 -6.63 0.52 -9.32
CA ALA A 48 -5.59 0.82 -8.33
C ALA A 48 -4.26 1.19 -9.00
N ASP A 49 -3.87 0.45 -10.05
CA ASP A 49 -2.65 0.71 -10.81
C ASP A 49 -2.70 2.07 -11.54
N ARG A 50 -3.84 2.39 -12.18
CA ARG A 50 -4.04 3.68 -12.84
C ARG A 50 -4.13 4.86 -11.88
N TRP A 51 -4.65 4.64 -10.67
CA TRP A 51 -4.68 5.68 -9.66
C TRP A 51 -3.27 5.98 -9.16
N ARG A 52 -2.46 4.95 -8.89
CA ARG A 52 -1.07 5.14 -8.46
C ARG A 52 -0.22 5.87 -9.50
N SER A 53 -0.43 5.61 -10.79
CA SER A 53 0.34 6.26 -11.86
C SER A 53 0.10 7.77 -12.00
N LYS A 54 -0.87 8.35 -11.27
CA LYS A 54 -1.08 9.81 -11.21
C LYS A 54 -0.13 10.55 -10.27
N TYR A 55 0.62 9.81 -9.44
CA TYR A 55 1.53 10.38 -8.44
C TYR A 55 3.00 9.97 -8.68
N LEU A 56 3.28 9.32 -9.81
CA LEU A 56 4.61 8.89 -10.22
C LEU A 56 5.12 9.76 -11.38
#